data_AF-A0A3R9TIY3-F1
#
_entry.id   AF-A0A3R9TIY3-F1
#
_cell.length_a   1.000
_cell.length_b   1.000
_cell.length_c   1.000
_cell.angle_alpha   90.00
_cell.angle_beta   90.00
_cell.angle_gamma   90.00
#
_symmetry.space_group_name_H-M   'P 1'
#
loop_
_entity.id
_entity.type
_entity.pdbx_description
1 polymer ?
#
loop_
_entity_poly.entity_id
_entity_poly.type
_entity_poly.pdbx_seq_one_letter_code
_entity_poly.pdbx_strand_id
1 'polypeptide(L)'
;TGVADVCAPSKAALADSTKDLISKLLAAGYVVVAPDYEGLGTPGIHPFLNVKSEAFSITDAVVAARNYLSQRNLLTSKKWVTVGHSQGGHAALGAAQYASRAQLEYKGTVAVAPASNLGFILIAGEQSVANATLDKKISMYAQLDTYTALVTAGIRNTQPTFDYPQVFTPQISSIAQQAETI
;
A
#
# COMPACT_ATOMS: atom_id res chain seq x y z
N THR A 1 0.44 1.63 -10.04
CA THR A 1 -0.07 1.25 -8.71
C THR A 1 -1.52 1.66 -8.65
N GLY A 2 -2.33 0.94 -7.90
CA GLY A 2 -3.79 1.08 -7.89
C GLY A 2 -4.41 0.05 -6.94
N VAL A 3 -5.72 -0.08 -6.97
CA VAL A 3 -6.48 -0.96 -6.05
C VAL A 3 -7.11 -2.16 -6.75
N ALA A 4 -6.97 -2.27 -8.07
CA ALA A 4 -7.47 -3.40 -8.84
C ALA A 4 -6.54 -4.62 -8.76
N ASP A 5 -7.08 -5.79 -9.09
CA ASP A 5 -6.34 -7.06 -9.10
C ASP A 5 -5.13 -7.08 -10.05
N VAL A 6 -5.14 -6.24 -11.09
CA VAL A 6 -4.02 -6.08 -12.03
C VAL A 6 -2.86 -5.28 -11.42
N CYS A 7 -3.13 -4.52 -10.36
CA CYS A 7 -2.15 -3.70 -9.65
C CYS A 7 -1.37 -4.48 -8.58
N ALA A 8 -1.65 -5.77 -8.40
CA ALA A 8 -0.95 -6.61 -7.44
C ALA A 8 0.58 -6.60 -7.67
N PRO A 9 1.41 -6.34 -6.64
CA PRO A 9 2.87 -6.39 -6.74
C PRO A 9 3.42 -7.64 -7.44
N SER A 10 2.81 -8.81 -7.23
CA SER A 10 3.21 -10.08 -7.84
C SER A 10 3.00 -10.15 -9.36
N LYS A 11 2.12 -9.31 -9.92
CA LYS A 11 1.80 -9.24 -11.36
C LYS A 11 2.56 -8.14 -12.09
N ALA A 12 3.18 -7.21 -11.35
CA ALA A 12 3.87 -6.07 -11.92
C ALA A 12 5.38 -6.33 -12.08
N ALA A 13 5.97 -5.75 -13.12
CA ALA A 13 7.43 -5.67 -13.20
C ALA A 13 7.95 -4.74 -12.09
N LEU A 14 9.01 -5.16 -11.40
CA LEU A 14 9.65 -4.32 -10.39
C LEU A 14 10.26 -3.06 -11.04
N ALA A 15 10.02 -1.90 -10.45
CA ALA A 15 10.74 -0.68 -10.78
C ALA A 15 12.24 -0.83 -10.48
N ASP A 16 13.11 -0.15 -11.23
CA ASP A 16 14.56 -0.30 -11.08
C ASP A 16 15.06 0.11 -9.69
N SER A 17 14.45 1.12 -9.07
CA SER A 17 14.73 1.49 -7.67
C SER A 17 14.39 0.35 -6.69
N THR A 18 13.30 -0.37 -6.94
CA THR A 18 12.90 -1.52 -6.12
C THR A 18 13.85 -2.69 -6.33
N LYS A 19 14.25 -2.96 -7.59
CA LYS A 19 15.27 -3.98 -7.89
C LYS A 19 16.59 -3.66 -7.18
N ASP A 20 17.08 -2.42 -7.26
CA ASP A 20 18.31 -1.98 -6.60
C ASP A 20 18.25 -2.18 -5.08
N LEU A 21 17.15 -1.79 -4.44
CA LEU A 21 16.94 -2.04 -3.01
C LEU A 21 16.98 -3.54 -2.67
N ILE A 22 16.22 -4.37 -3.41
CA ILE A 22 16.17 -5.81 -3.19
C ILE A 22 17.56 -6.43 -3.40
N SER A 23 18.27 -6.08 -4.47
CA SER A 23 19.61 -6.58 -4.76
C SER A 23 20.60 -6.24 -3.65
N LYS A 24 20.56 -5.02 -3.09
CA LYS A 24 21.40 -4.63 -1.95
C LYS A 24 21.06 -5.40 -0.68
N LEU A 25 19.78 -5.63 -0.39
CA LEU A 25 19.35 -6.44 0.75
C LEU A 25 19.79 -7.91 0.60
N LEU A 26 19.61 -8.49 -0.58
CA LEU A 26 20.07 -9.85 -0.87
C LEU A 26 21.59 -9.97 -0.75
N ALA A 27 22.35 -9.00 -1.28
CA ALA A 27 23.82 -8.96 -1.17
C ALA A 27 24.29 -8.83 0.30
N ALA A 28 23.49 -8.18 1.16
CA ALA A 28 23.73 -8.10 2.59
C ALA A 28 23.25 -9.33 3.39
N GLY A 29 22.74 -10.36 2.71
CA GLY A 29 22.33 -11.64 3.32
C GLY A 29 20.90 -11.66 3.89
N TYR A 30 20.06 -10.70 3.53
CA TYR A 30 18.64 -10.71 3.92
C TYR A 30 17.82 -11.64 3.02
N VAL A 31 16.81 -12.28 3.61
CA VAL A 31 15.68 -12.82 2.85
C VAL A 31 14.67 -11.69 2.65
N VAL A 32 14.19 -11.51 1.42
CA VAL A 32 13.20 -10.49 1.08
C VAL A 32 11.89 -11.17 0.69
N VAL A 33 10.78 -10.71 1.27
CA VAL A 33 9.42 -11.08 0.88
C VAL A 33 8.61 -9.79 0.68
N ALA A 34 7.84 -9.73 -0.41
CA ALA A 34 6.95 -8.63 -0.73
C ALA A 34 5.56 -9.21 -1.00
N PRO A 35 4.59 -9.07 -0.07
CA PRO A 35 3.26 -9.60 -0.27
C PRO A 35 2.44 -8.72 -1.21
N ASP A 36 1.50 -9.36 -1.90
CA ASP A 36 0.29 -8.65 -2.32
C ASP A 36 -0.54 -8.36 -1.06
N TYR A 37 -1.05 -7.14 -0.94
CA TYR A 37 -1.97 -6.80 0.14
C TYR A 37 -3.33 -7.46 -0.10
N GLU A 38 -4.13 -7.61 0.96
CA GLU A 38 -5.49 -8.19 0.88
C GLU A 38 -6.27 -7.61 -0.31
N GLY A 39 -6.92 -8.45 -1.10
CA GLY A 39 -7.72 -8.01 -2.25
C GLY A 39 -6.91 -7.52 -3.44
N LEU A 40 -5.58 -7.66 -3.44
CA LEU A 40 -4.75 -7.51 -4.64
C LEU A 40 -4.33 -8.89 -5.15
N GLY A 41 -4.70 -9.20 -6.39
CA GLY A 41 -4.32 -10.44 -7.05
C GLY A 41 -5.19 -11.64 -6.66
N THR A 42 -6.20 -11.42 -5.83
CA THR A 42 -7.13 -12.42 -5.30
C THR A 42 -8.54 -11.83 -5.22
N PRO A 43 -9.61 -12.62 -5.36
CA PRO A 43 -10.98 -12.11 -5.29
C PRO A 43 -11.25 -11.26 -4.04
N GLY A 44 -11.87 -10.10 -4.23
CA GLY A 44 -12.23 -9.17 -3.16
C GLY A 44 -11.90 -7.73 -3.53
N ILE A 45 -12.23 -6.80 -2.64
CA ILE A 45 -11.86 -5.38 -2.77
C ILE A 45 -10.60 -5.17 -1.94
N HIS A 46 -9.54 -4.59 -2.52
CA HIS A 46 -8.38 -4.17 -1.75
C HIS A 46 -8.74 -3.03 -0.79
N PRO A 47 -8.68 -3.21 0.54
CA PRO A 47 -8.97 -2.15 1.49
C PRO A 47 -7.78 -1.19 1.59
N PHE A 48 -7.59 -0.37 0.56
CA PHE A 48 -6.49 0.59 0.42
C PHE A 48 -6.36 1.49 1.65
N LEU A 49 -5.14 1.56 2.21
CA LEU A 49 -4.82 2.29 3.46
C LEU A 49 -5.59 1.82 4.70
N ASN A 50 -6.13 0.60 4.68
CA ASN A 50 -6.58 -0.03 5.92
C ASN A 50 -5.37 -0.58 6.69
N VAL A 51 -5.02 0.10 7.78
CA VAL A 51 -3.85 -0.22 8.62
C VAL A 51 -3.80 -1.70 9.01
N LYS A 52 -4.92 -2.26 9.46
CA LYS A 52 -4.96 -3.64 9.96
C LYS A 52 -4.77 -4.64 8.83
N SER A 53 -5.45 -4.44 7.71
CA SER A 53 -5.35 -5.30 6.53
C SER A 53 -3.91 -5.35 6.01
N GLU A 54 -3.32 -4.19 5.72
CA GLU A 54 -1.95 -4.11 5.18
C GLU A 54 -0.90 -4.66 6.16
N ALA A 55 -1.06 -4.37 7.46
CA ALA A 55 -0.19 -4.91 8.50
C ALA A 55 -0.25 -6.44 8.54
N PHE A 56 -1.44 -7.02 8.42
CA PHE A 56 -1.64 -8.46 8.51
C PHE A 56 -1.04 -9.16 7.29
N SER A 57 -1.24 -8.61 6.08
CA SER A 57 -0.57 -9.09 4.88
C SER A 57 0.96 -9.14 5.05
N ILE A 58 1.57 -8.12 5.66
CA ILE A 58 3.02 -8.12 5.92
C ILE A 58 3.42 -9.14 6.98
N THR A 59 2.76 -9.17 8.14
CA THR A 59 3.13 -10.09 9.23
C THR A 59 2.96 -11.55 8.81
N ASP A 60 1.91 -11.86 8.06
CA ASP A 60 1.62 -13.22 7.60
C ASP A 60 2.62 -13.64 6.53
N ALA A 61 3.01 -12.73 5.64
CA ALA A 61 4.03 -13.01 4.63
C ALA A 61 5.41 -13.32 5.23
N VAL A 62 5.82 -12.59 6.28
CA VAL A 62 7.09 -12.86 6.97
C VAL A 62 7.06 -14.24 7.64
N VAL A 63 5.97 -14.60 8.30
CA VAL A 63 5.78 -15.92 8.91
C VAL A 63 5.75 -17.02 7.85
N ALA A 64 4.99 -16.82 6.77
CA ALA A 64 4.85 -17.76 5.67
C ALA A 64 6.19 -18.01 4.95
N ALA A 65 6.93 -16.96 4.61
CA ALA A 65 8.24 -17.05 3.97
C ALA A 65 9.23 -17.81 4.86
N ARG A 66 9.25 -17.50 6.16
CA ARG A 66 10.10 -18.21 7.13
C ARG A 66 9.74 -19.70 7.20
N ASN A 67 8.45 -20.04 7.28
CA ASN A 67 7.99 -21.43 7.36
C ASN A 67 8.33 -22.20 6.08
N TYR A 68 8.09 -21.60 4.91
CA TYR A 68 8.41 -22.18 3.61
C TYR A 68 9.89 -22.54 3.45
N LEU A 69 10.79 -21.65 3.91
CA LEU A 69 12.24 -21.87 3.88
C LEU A 69 12.67 -22.93 4.91
N SER A 70 12.09 -22.91 6.11
CA SER A 70 12.39 -23.91 7.14
C SER A 70 12.02 -25.33 6.69
N GLN A 71 10.90 -25.51 5.99
CA GLN A 71 10.50 -26.79 5.38
C GLN A 71 11.48 -27.30 4.31
N ARG A 72 12.35 -26.43 3.80
CA ARG A 72 13.41 -26.75 2.82
C ARG A 72 14.78 -26.88 3.47
N ASN A 73 14.83 -26.99 4.79
CA ASN A 73 16.07 -27.03 5.58
C ASN A 73 16.95 -25.77 5.41
N LEU A 74 16.35 -24.64 5.02
CA LEU A 74 17.04 -23.35 4.92
C LEU A 74 16.82 -22.57 6.23
N LEU A 75 17.91 -22.33 6.95
CA LEU A 75 17.88 -21.58 8.21
C LEU A 75 17.76 -20.08 7.94
N THR A 76 16.77 -19.45 8.56
CA THR A 76 16.61 -17.99 8.55
C THR A 76 16.56 -17.45 9.97
N SER A 77 17.06 -16.23 10.14
CA SER A 77 16.95 -15.48 11.40
C SER A 77 15.49 -15.32 11.81
N LYS A 78 15.23 -15.22 13.12
CA LYS A 78 13.93 -14.77 13.64
C LYS A 78 13.79 -13.24 13.62
N LYS A 79 14.85 -12.52 13.30
CA LYS A 79 14.88 -11.05 13.23
C LYS A 79 14.29 -10.58 11.91
N TRP A 80 13.42 -9.59 11.96
CA TRP A 80 12.81 -9.01 10.76
C TRP A 80 12.61 -7.49 10.90
N VAL A 81 12.57 -6.81 9.76
CA VAL A 81 12.35 -5.38 9.61
C VAL A 81 11.34 -5.15 8.49
N THR A 82 10.77 -3.95 8.43
CA THR A 82 9.93 -3.52 7.30
C THR A 82 10.52 -2.30 6.63
N VAL A 83 10.36 -2.23 5.30
CA VAL A 83 10.69 -1.05 4.50
C VAL A 83 9.58 -0.81 3.50
N GLY A 84 9.19 0.45 3.29
CA GLY A 84 8.14 0.77 2.33
C GLY A 84 8.06 2.25 1.99
N HIS A 85 7.47 2.54 0.83
CA HIS A 85 7.28 3.90 0.31
C HIS A 85 5.80 4.20 0.06
N SER A 86 5.33 5.42 0.32
CA SER A 86 3.95 5.84 0.03
C SER A 86 2.93 4.95 0.76
N GLN A 87 2.04 4.25 0.05
CA GLN A 87 1.17 3.21 0.64
C GLN A 87 2.00 2.14 1.36
N GLY A 88 3.07 1.65 0.76
CA GLY A 88 3.96 0.67 1.41
C GLY A 88 4.62 1.22 2.68
N GLY A 89 4.82 2.54 2.76
CA GLY A 89 5.30 3.20 3.98
C GLY A 89 4.24 3.21 5.08
N HIS A 90 2.97 3.47 4.71
CA HIS A 90 1.83 3.32 5.62
C HIS A 90 1.69 1.88 6.12
N ALA A 91 1.75 0.90 5.21
CA ALA A 91 1.74 -0.51 5.53
C ALA A 91 2.91 -0.92 6.45
N ALA A 92 4.12 -0.39 6.21
CA ALA A 92 5.30 -0.65 7.03
C ALA A 92 5.14 -0.14 8.47
N LEU A 93 4.53 1.04 8.65
CA LEU A 93 4.15 1.57 9.97
C LEU A 93 3.05 0.71 10.63
N GLY A 94 2.05 0.27 9.87
CA GLY A 94 1.02 -0.65 10.36
C GLY A 94 1.62 -1.97 10.84
N ALA A 95 2.55 -2.55 10.07
CA ALA A 95 3.27 -3.75 10.46
C ALA A 95 4.10 -3.54 11.73
N ALA A 96 4.67 -2.34 11.95
CA ALA A 96 5.33 -1.99 13.21
C ALA A 96 4.35 -2.00 14.38
N GLN A 97 3.14 -1.43 14.20
CA GLN A 97 2.08 -1.42 15.21
C GLN A 97 1.60 -2.83 15.57
N TYR A 98 1.52 -3.74 14.58
CA TYR A 98 1.04 -5.12 14.77
C TYR A 98 2.16 -6.18 14.79
N ALA A 99 3.42 -5.77 14.99
CA ALA A 99 4.58 -6.65 14.82
C ALA A 99 4.54 -7.91 15.72
N SER A 100 3.93 -7.81 16.89
CA SER A 100 3.79 -8.93 17.84
C SER A 100 3.00 -10.11 17.26
N ARG A 101 2.11 -9.88 16.28
CA ARG A 101 1.36 -10.94 15.58
C ARG A 101 2.29 -11.97 14.93
N ALA A 102 3.43 -11.53 14.40
CA ALA A 102 4.36 -12.43 13.72
C ALA A 102 5.04 -13.42 14.68
N GLN A 103 5.05 -13.17 15.99
CA GLN A 103 5.79 -13.95 16.99
C GLN A 103 7.28 -14.15 16.63
N LEU A 104 7.86 -13.11 16.03
CA LEU A 104 9.25 -13.01 15.59
C LEU A 104 9.91 -11.77 16.20
N GLU A 105 11.25 -11.69 16.13
CA GLU A 105 12.01 -10.57 16.70
C GLU A 105 11.97 -9.35 15.78
N TYR A 106 10.98 -8.47 15.96
CA TYR A 106 10.92 -7.23 15.19
C TYR A 106 12.06 -6.27 15.57
N LYS A 107 12.73 -5.69 14.57
CA LYS A 107 13.87 -4.78 14.75
C LYS A 107 13.61 -3.33 14.33
N GLY A 108 12.49 -3.06 13.66
CA GLY A 108 12.09 -1.70 13.30
C GLY A 108 11.59 -1.56 11.87
N THR A 109 11.24 -0.32 11.53
CA THR A 109 10.70 0.06 10.22
C THR A 109 11.51 1.18 9.59
N VAL A 110 11.57 1.16 8.26
CA VAL A 110 11.99 2.29 7.43
C VAL A 110 10.80 2.69 6.56
N ALA A 111 10.07 3.73 6.98
CA ALA A 111 8.92 4.24 6.25
C ALA A 111 9.30 5.51 5.48
N VAL A 112 9.20 5.47 4.16
CA VAL A 112 9.54 6.59 3.27
C VAL A 112 8.26 7.22 2.74
N ALA A 113 8.09 8.52 2.94
CA ALA A 113 6.88 9.27 2.54
C ALA A 113 5.56 8.52 2.83
N PRO A 114 5.35 8.02 4.06
CA PRO A 114 4.19 7.18 4.35
C PRO A 114 2.89 7.96 4.25
N ALA A 115 1.88 7.33 3.67
CA ALA A 115 0.52 7.86 3.54
C ALA A 115 -0.25 7.87 4.88
N SER A 116 0.24 8.61 5.88
CA SER A 116 -0.21 8.46 7.28
C SER A 116 -1.28 9.46 7.75
N ASN A 117 -1.61 10.47 6.95
CA ASN A 117 -2.65 11.45 7.29
C ASN A 117 -3.38 11.91 6.03
N LEU A 118 -4.40 11.17 5.64
CA LEU A 118 -5.16 11.42 4.41
C LEU A 118 -5.82 12.80 4.40
N GLY A 119 -6.46 13.20 5.50
CA GLY A 119 -7.11 14.51 5.58
C GLY A 119 -6.14 15.67 5.36
N PHE A 120 -4.94 15.58 5.97
CA PHE A 120 -3.89 16.57 5.72
C PHE A 120 -3.36 16.53 4.28
N ILE A 121 -3.14 15.34 3.71
CA ILE A 121 -2.66 15.21 2.32
C ILE A 121 -3.63 15.91 1.35
N LEU A 122 -4.93 15.69 1.50
CA LEU A 122 -5.94 16.30 0.64
C LEU A 122 -5.97 17.83 0.80
N ILE A 123 -6.08 18.31 2.04
CA ILE A 123 -6.15 19.77 2.33
C ILE A 123 -4.87 20.48 1.92
N ALA A 124 -3.70 19.95 2.29
CA ALA A 124 -2.41 20.56 1.96
C ALA A 124 -2.14 20.52 0.45
N GLY A 125 -2.57 19.44 -0.24
CA GLY A 125 -2.51 19.34 -1.69
C GLY A 125 -3.27 20.47 -2.37
N GLU A 126 -4.51 20.72 -1.97
CA GLU A 126 -5.31 21.82 -2.51
C GLU A 126 -4.67 23.19 -2.23
N GLN A 127 -4.20 23.39 -1.00
CA GLN A 127 -3.54 24.63 -0.59
C GLN A 127 -2.24 24.90 -1.36
N SER A 128 -1.49 23.85 -1.71
CA SER A 128 -0.20 23.96 -2.42
C SER A 128 -0.32 24.63 -3.79
N VAL A 129 -1.51 24.58 -4.39
CA VAL A 129 -1.79 25.14 -5.73
C VAL A 129 -2.79 26.29 -5.72
N ALA A 130 -3.21 26.79 -4.55
CA ALA A 130 -4.26 27.81 -4.43
C ALA A 130 -4.01 29.06 -5.32
N ASN A 131 -2.75 29.52 -5.37
CA ASN A 131 -2.30 30.66 -6.17
C ASN A 131 -1.46 30.26 -7.40
N ALA A 132 -1.49 28.99 -7.80
CA ALA A 132 -0.75 28.49 -8.95
C ALA A 132 -1.50 28.74 -10.27
N THR A 133 -0.81 28.54 -11.39
CA THR A 133 -1.39 28.56 -12.74
C THR A 133 -2.42 27.43 -12.90
N LEU A 134 -3.32 27.58 -13.87
CA LEU A 134 -4.37 26.58 -14.14
C LEU A 134 -3.80 25.17 -14.38
N ASP A 135 -2.73 25.04 -15.14
CA ASP A 135 -2.12 23.74 -15.44
C ASP A 135 -1.61 23.02 -14.17
N LYS A 136 -1.05 23.78 -13.23
CA LYS A 136 -0.60 23.24 -11.94
C LYS A 136 -1.78 22.82 -11.07
N LYS A 137 -2.87 23.60 -11.08
CA LYS A 137 -4.13 23.26 -10.38
C LYS A 137 -4.72 21.97 -10.93
N ILE A 138 -4.87 21.87 -12.26
CA ILE A 138 -5.38 20.66 -12.93
C ILE A 138 -4.54 19.44 -12.53
N SER A 139 -3.21 19.55 -12.62
CA SER A 139 -2.31 18.44 -12.31
C SER A 139 -2.41 17.97 -10.85
N MET A 140 -2.57 18.89 -9.90
CA MET A 140 -2.69 18.55 -8.48
C MET A 140 -4.07 18.00 -8.15
N TYR A 141 -5.15 18.66 -8.58
CA TYR A 141 -6.52 18.19 -8.31
C TYR A 141 -6.79 16.82 -8.91
N ALA A 142 -6.29 16.54 -10.13
CA ALA A 142 -6.41 15.21 -10.71
C ALA A 142 -5.70 14.13 -9.85
N GLN A 143 -4.55 14.44 -9.25
CA GLN A 143 -3.87 13.52 -8.33
C GLN A 143 -4.65 13.32 -7.03
N LEU A 144 -5.22 14.39 -6.46
CA LEU A 144 -6.04 14.30 -5.24
C LEU A 144 -7.34 13.53 -5.48
N ASP A 145 -8.00 13.75 -6.62
CA ASP A 145 -9.21 13.02 -7.02
C ASP A 145 -8.90 11.54 -7.25
N THR A 146 -7.79 11.23 -7.94
CA THR A 146 -7.32 9.84 -8.11
C THR A 146 -7.08 9.20 -6.76
N TYR A 147 -6.39 9.89 -5.84
CA TYR A 147 -6.09 9.36 -4.51
C TYR A 147 -7.36 9.13 -3.69
N THR A 148 -8.32 10.05 -3.77
CA THR A 148 -9.65 9.95 -3.16
C THR A 148 -10.43 8.78 -3.73
N ALA A 149 -10.30 8.48 -5.04
CA ALA A 149 -10.98 7.36 -5.68
C ALA A 149 -10.44 6.03 -5.17
N LEU A 150 -9.11 5.88 -5.04
CA LEU A 150 -8.48 4.67 -4.48
C LEU A 150 -8.93 4.41 -3.03
N VAL A 151 -9.03 5.46 -2.21
CA VAL A 151 -9.54 5.34 -0.83
C VAL A 151 -11.02 4.98 -0.82
N THR A 152 -11.83 5.62 -1.67
CA THR A 152 -13.27 5.35 -1.79
C THR A 152 -13.51 3.89 -2.16
N ALA A 153 -12.77 3.36 -3.15
CA ALA A 153 -12.78 1.95 -3.50
C ALA A 153 -12.47 1.05 -2.29
N GLY A 154 -11.40 1.37 -1.54
CA GLY A 154 -10.99 0.60 -0.37
C GLY A 154 -12.01 0.60 0.78
N ILE A 155 -12.70 1.72 1.03
CA ILE A 155 -13.73 1.83 2.08
C ILE A 155 -14.85 0.79 1.85
N ARG A 156 -15.21 0.54 0.59
CA ARG A 156 -16.27 -0.41 0.21
C ARG A 156 -16.02 -1.85 0.66
N ASN A 157 -14.75 -2.23 0.92
CA ASN A 157 -14.42 -3.53 1.52
C ASN A 157 -15.09 -3.70 2.90
N THR A 158 -15.04 -2.67 3.74
CA THR A 158 -15.59 -2.71 5.12
C THR A 158 -16.98 -2.09 5.22
N GLN A 159 -17.37 -1.27 4.25
CA GLN A 159 -18.66 -0.60 4.19
C GLN A 159 -19.30 -0.80 2.80
N PRO A 160 -19.93 -1.95 2.52
CA PRO A 160 -20.41 -2.28 1.18
C PRO A 160 -21.50 -1.34 0.63
N THR A 161 -22.17 -0.58 1.52
CA THR A 161 -23.17 0.43 1.17
C THR A 161 -22.57 1.81 0.87
N PHE A 162 -21.26 1.99 1.09
CA PHE A 162 -20.54 3.21 0.70
C PHE A 162 -20.40 3.26 -0.82
N ASP A 163 -20.58 4.43 -1.41
CA ASP A 163 -20.59 4.61 -2.85
C ASP A 163 -20.00 5.95 -3.28
N TYR A 164 -19.48 6.02 -4.50
CA TYR A 164 -18.76 7.18 -5.04
C TYR A 164 -19.56 8.49 -5.01
N PRO A 165 -20.88 8.53 -5.27
CA PRO A 165 -21.66 9.77 -5.20
C PRO A 165 -21.73 10.42 -3.80
N GLN A 166 -21.30 9.72 -2.75
CA GLN A 166 -21.20 10.31 -1.40
C GLN A 166 -19.95 11.20 -1.25
N VAL A 167 -18.98 11.07 -2.15
CA VAL A 167 -17.69 11.78 -2.12
C VAL A 167 -17.51 12.66 -3.36
N PHE A 168 -17.91 12.14 -4.53
CA PHE A 168 -17.70 12.78 -5.83
C PHE A 168 -18.97 13.41 -6.38
N THR A 169 -18.78 14.46 -7.19
CA THR A 169 -19.86 15.01 -8.00
C THR A 169 -20.33 13.97 -9.04
N PRO A 170 -21.59 14.06 -9.52
CA PRO A 170 -22.10 13.12 -10.52
C PRO A 170 -21.22 12.97 -11.77
N GLN A 171 -20.52 14.04 -12.17
CA GLN A 171 -19.63 14.05 -13.33
C GLN A 171 -18.36 13.21 -13.11
N ILE A 172 -17.86 13.13 -11.87
CA ILE A 172 -16.60 12.44 -11.53
C ILE A 172 -16.84 11.04 -10.99
N SER A 173 -18.00 10.76 -10.37
CA SER A 173 -18.29 9.45 -9.77
C SER A 173 -18.07 8.26 -10.71
N SER A 174 -18.48 8.37 -11.98
CA SER A 174 -18.30 7.29 -12.97
C SER A 174 -16.85 7.08 -13.38
N ILE A 175 -16.02 8.13 -13.32
CA ILE A 175 -14.58 8.06 -13.58
C ILE A 175 -13.89 7.45 -12.36
N ALA A 176 -14.22 7.92 -11.15
CA ALA A 176 -13.66 7.43 -9.91
C ALA A 176 -13.92 5.93 -9.70
N GLN A 177 -15.11 5.44 -10.09
CA GLN A 177 -15.46 4.02 -10.01
C GLN A 177 -14.53 3.10 -10.84
N GLN A 178 -13.89 3.63 -11.90
CA GLN A 178 -12.95 2.85 -12.70
C GLN A 178 -11.71 2.42 -11.92
N ALA A 179 -11.40 3.07 -10.79
CA ALA A 179 -10.29 2.70 -9.92
C ALA A 179 -10.32 1.22 -9.48
N GLU A 180 -11.51 0.60 -9.43
CA GLU A 180 -11.67 -0.81 -9.04
C GLU A 180 -11.19 -1.81 -10.12
N THR A 181 -10.99 -1.35 -11.36
CA THR A 181 -10.69 -2.24 -12.49
C THR A 181 -9.39 -1.94 -13.22
N ILE A 182 -8.72 -0.83 -12.91
CA ILE A 182 -7.49 -0.36 -13.58
C ILE A 182 -6.24 -0.36 -12.70
#